data_AF-A0A817K1B6-F1
#
_entry.id   AF-A0A817K1B6-F1
#
_cell.length_a   1.000
_cell.length_b   1.000
_cell.length_c   1.000
_cell.angle_alpha   90.00
_cell.angle_beta   90.00
_cell.angle_gamma   90.00
#
_symmetry.space_group_name_H-M   'P 1'
#
loop_
_entity.id
_entity.type
_entity.pdbx_description
1 polymer ?
#
loop_
_entity_poly.entity_id
_entity_poly.type
_entity_poly.pdbx_seq_one_letter_code
_entity_poly.pdbx_strand_id
1 'polypeptide(L)'
;MKTLETIFSRSYLHGDGTVPIINHDLQELHTAALASWCLLISTMPNNITHELIRTYAPAKIPGLIESNNSDLRNQAGETVAVLYEIAREINSVFAEPPESLLITLEKKANESAKYKGKKEKRVQHATFREIYNSFEEGTSPEFDIKFGREILEITSWTSRLYYNTFSNLLAAGMNVHLKENGFLRSVFNLDDLEIDDMQQSKSNRFERHLAKKAAFKVRTQALKKTRANKAIRSQYED
;
A
#
# COMPACT_ATOMS: atom_id res chain seq x y z
N MET A 1 12.03 -11.24 -14.52
CA MET A 1 10.59 -11.57 -14.57
C MET A 1 10.32 -13.07 -14.51
N LYS A 2 10.54 -13.86 -15.57
CA LYS A 2 10.19 -15.31 -15.59
C LYS A 2 10.78 -16.13 -14.43
N THR A 3 12.04 -15.90 -14.08
CA THR A 3 12.68 -16.60 -12.94
C THR A 3 11.98 -16.33 -11.61
N LEU A 4 11.52 -15.10 -11.35
CA LEU A 4 10.77 -14.79 -10.14
C LEU A 4 9.38 -15.42 -10.18
N GLU A 5 8.72 -15.38 -11.34
CA GLU A 5 7.44 -16.08 -11.56
C GLU A 5 7.55 -17.57 -11.24
N THR A 6 8.59 -18.26 -11.71
CA THR A 6 8.77 -19.70 -11.43
C THR A 6 8.89 -20.03 -9.95
N ILE A 7 9.26 -19.06 -9.11
CA ILE A 7 9.36 -19.23 -7.66
C ILE A 7 7.98 -19.12 -7.05
N PHE A 8 7.33 -17.95 -7.15
CA PHE A 8 6.06 -17.72 -6.47
C PHE A 8 4.86 -18.44 -7.11
N SER A 9 4.95 -18.86 -8.37
CA SER A 9 3.91 -19.67 -9.03
C SER A 9 3.67 -21.02 -8.37
N ARG A 10 4.65 -21.53 -7.60
CA ARG A 10 4.46 -22.72 -6.77
C ARG A 10 3.44 -22.51 -5.64
N SER A 11 3.10 -21.27 -5.32
CA SER A 11 2.01 -20.90 -4.41
C SER A 11 0.66 -20.73 -5.06
N TYR A 12 0.54 -20.87 -6.39
CA TYR A 12 -0.76 -20.83 -7.04
C TYR A 12 -1.66 -21.96 -6.56
N LEU A 13 -2.97 -21.71 -6.59
CA LEU A 13 -3.97 -22.73 -6.33
C LEU A 13 -3.79 -23.88 -7.33
N HIS A 14 -3.98 -25.10 -6.87
CA HIS A 14 -4.04 -26.25 -7.75
C HIS A 14 -5.27 -26.15 -8.66
N GLY A 15 -5.32 -26.97 -9.72
CA GLY A 15 -6.45 -26.98 -10.67
C GLY A 15 -7.82 -27.30 -10.05
N ASP A 16 -7.84 -27.86 -8.84
CA ASP A 16 -9.05 -28.13 -8.04
C ASP A 16 -9.41 -26.99 -7.06
N GLY A 17 -8.65 -25.89 -7.07
CA GLY A 17 -8.83 -24.73 -6.18
C GLY A 17 -8.22 -24.89 -4.79
N THR A 18 -7.53 -25.98 -4.50
CA THR A 18 -6.89 -26.18 -3.18
C THR A 18 -5.61 -25.36 -3.03
N VAL A 19 -5.37 -24.86 -1.81
CA VAL A 19 -4.16 -24.10 -1.46
C VAL A 19 -2.98 -25.06 -1.26
N PRO A 20 -1.83 -24.84 -1.92
CA PRO A 20 -0.66 -25.70 -1.73
C PRO A 20 -0.09 -25.59 -0.32
N ILE A 21 0.42 -26.72 0.19
CA ILE A 21 1.14 -26.78 1.46
C ILE A 21 2.61 -26.51 1.18
N ILE A 22 3.09 -25.36 1.62
CA ILE A 22 4.46 -24.87 1.38
C ILE A 22 5.15 -24.69 2.71
N ASN A 23 6.41 -25.10 2.82
CA ASN A 23 7.24 -24.86 4.00
C ASN A 23 7.38 -23.35 4.27
N HIS A 24 7.41 -22.95 5.54
CA HIS A 24 7.57 -21.57 5.99
C HIS A 24 8.71 -20.81 5.27
N ASP A 25 9.92 -21.36 5.22
CA ASP A 25 11.08 -20.71 4.57
C ASP A 25 10.83 -20.46 3.07
N LEU A 26 10.14 -21.39 2.41
CA LEU A 26 9.74 -21.23 1.01
C LEU A 26 8.64 -20.19 0.84
N GLN A 27 7.73 -20.05 1.82
CA GLN A 27 6.71 -19.01 1.78
C GLN A 27 7.33 -17.61 1.86
N GLU A 28 8.34 -17.39 2.71
CA GLU A 28 9.09 -16.13 2.74
C GLU A 28 9.77 -15.83 1.40
N LEU A 29 10.43 -16.83 0.82
CA LEU A 29 11.05 -16.72 -0.50
C LEU A 29 10.02 -16.38 -1.60
N HIS A 30 8.85 -17.01 -1.57
CA HIS A 30 7.78 -16.74 -2.55
C HIS A 30 7.22 -15.33 -2.39
N THR A 31 7.04 -14.84 -1.15
CA THR A 31 6.62 -13.46 -0.88
C THR A 31 7.65 -12.45 -1.40
N ALA A 32 8.94 -12.67 -1.11
CA ALA A 32 10.02 -11.80 -1.59
C ALA A 32 10.14 -11.83 -3.12
N ALA A 33 9.95 -13.00 -3.74
CA ALA A 33 9.95 -13.14 -5.20
C ALA A 33 8.78 -12.39 -5.85
N LEU A 34 7.59 -12.46 -5.26
CA LEU A 34 6.42 -11.70 -5.73
C LEU A 34 6.62 -10.19 -5.57
N ALA A 35 7.13 -9.74 -4.42
CA ALA A 35 7.44 -8.33 -4.18
C ALA A 35 8.46 -7.79 -5.20
N SER A 36 9.53 -8.55 -5.44
CA SER A 36 10.56 -8.20 -6.42
C SER A 36 10.01 -8.20 -7.86
N TRP A 37 9.10 -9.13 -8.18
CA TRP A 37 8.44 -9.17 -9.47
C TRP A 37 7.53 -7.95 -9.67
N CYS A 38 6.80 -7.53 -8.63
CA CYS A 38 5.98 -6.33 -8.61
C CYS A 38 6.83 -5.05 -8.79
N LEU A 39 7.97 -4.96 -8.13
CA LEU A 39 8.91 -3.84 -8.32
C LEU A 39 9.47 -3.77 -9.75
N LEU A 40 9.79 -4.91 -10.35
CA LEU A 40 10.28 -4.92 -11.72
C LEU A 40 9.20 -4.49 -12.71
N ILE A 41 7.97 -5.01 -12.60
CA ILE A 41 6.90 -4.64 -13.54
C ILE A 41 6.57 -3.15 -13.48
N SER A 42 6.66 -2.51 -12.30
CA SER A 42 6.40 -1.07 -12.14
C SER A 42 7.45 -0.16 -12.75
N THR A 43 8.62 -0.69 -13.11
CA THR A 43 9.74 0.06 -13.72
C THR A 43 9.94 -0.28 -15.20
N MET A 44 9.16 -1.21 -15.74
CA MET A 44 9.28 -1.66 -17.13
C MET A 44 8.53 -0.76 -18.12
N PRO A 45 8.95 -0.72 -19.41
CA PRO A 45 8.26 0.04 -20.45
C PRO A 45 6.78 -0.36 -20.62
N ASN A 46 5.91 0.63 -20.83
CA ASN A 46 4.45 0.47 -20.86
C ASN A 46 3.95 -0.63 -21.82
N ASN A 47 4.58 -0.78 -22.98
CA ASN A 47 4.19 -1.81 -23.96
C ASN A 47 4.35 -3.24 -23.41
N ILE A 48 5.46 -3.50 -22.71
CA ILE A 48 5.72 -4.82 -22.10
C ILE A 48 4.86 -4.99 -20.85
N THR A 49 4.78 -3.95 -20.02
CA THR A 49 4.02 -3.95 -18.77
C THR A 49 2.53 -4.24 -19.01
N HIS A 50 1.93 -3.62 -20.02
CA HIS A 50 0.52 -3.81 -20.35
C HIS A 50 0.18 -5.27 -20.76
N GLU A 51 1.03 -5.94 -21.54
CA GLU A 51 0.84 -7.36 -21.89
C GLU A 51 0.94 -8.28 -20.68
N LEU A 52 1.92 -8.02 -19.80
CA LEU A 52 2.07 -8.76 -18.55
C LEU A 52 0.84 -8.55 -17.65
N ILE A 53 0.41 -7.31 -17.40
CA ILE A 53 -0.76 -7.02 -16.56
C ILE A 53 -2.00 -7.78 -17.06
N ARG A 54 -2.29 -7.76 -18.37
CA ARG A 54 -3.42 -8.52 -18.96
C ARG A 54 -3.37 -10.02 -18.65
N THR A 55 -2.18 -10.58 -18.53
CA THR A 55 -1.97 -12.00 -18.26
C THR A 55 -2.08 -12.34 -16.77
N TYR A 56 -1.53 -11.49 -15.90
CA TYR A 56 -1.34 -11.81 -14.48
C TYR A 56 -2.45 -11.26 -13.57
N ALA A 57 -2.92 -10.04 -13.83
CA ALA A 57 -3.83 -9.33 -12.94
C ALA A 57 -5.22 -9.99 -12.78
N PRO A 58 -5.86 -10.53 -13.83
CA PRO A 58 -7.23 -11.04 -13.70
C PRO A 58 -7.37 -12.37 -12.93
N ALA A 59 -6.34 -13.24 -12.98
CA ALA A 59 -6.49 -14.62 -12.49
C ALA A 59 -5.28 -15.16 -11.72
N LYS A 60 -4.06 -14.95 -12.22
CA LYS A 60 -2.86 -15.56 -11.62
C LYS A 60 -2.52 -14.99 -10.25
N ILE A 61 -2.39 -13.66 -10.13
CA ILE A 61 -2.06 -13.01 -8.85
C ILE A 61 -3.23 -13.11 -7.86
N PRO A 62 -4.50 -12.90 -8.25
CA PRO A 62 -5.65 -13.09 -7.36
C PRO A 62 -5.69 -14.45 -6.63
N GLY A 63 -5.27 -15.54 -7.29
CA GLY A 63 -5.20 -16.85 -6.65
C GLY A 63 -4.28 -16.90 -5.41
N LEU A 64 -3.27 -16.05 -5.34
CA LEU A 64 -2.35 -15.96 -4.19
C LEU A 64 -2.98 -15.28 -2.96
N ILE A 65 -4.06 -14.53 -3.13
CA ILE A 65 -4.83 -13.90 -2.04
C ILE A 65 -5.50 -14.96 -1.16
N GLU A 66 -5.72 -16.18 -1.68
CA GLU A 66 -6.27 -17.30 -0.92
C GLU A 66 -5.20 -18.14 -0.20
N SER A 67 -3.92 -17.79 -0.31
CA SER A 67 -2.83 -18.53 0.35
C SER A 67 -2.99 -18.58 1.88
N ASN A 68 -2.44 -19.60 2.53
CA ASN A 68 -2.50 -19.71 4.00
C ASN A 68 -1.51 -18.78 4.73
N ASN A 69 -0.48 -18.30 4.04
CA ASN A 69 0.52 -17.37 4.57
C ASN A 69 0.01 -15.90 4.56
N SER A 70 0.06 -15.19 5.68
CA SER A 70 -0.42 -13.80 5.77
C SER A 70 0.36 -12.83 4.90
N ASP A 71 1.68 -12.95 4.89
CA ASP A 71 2.55 -12.02 4.18
C ASP A 71 2.39 -12.18 2.68
N LEU A 72 2.31 -13.42 2.18
CA LEU A 72 2.06 -13.70 0.77
C LEU A 72 0.67 -13.19 0.33
N ARG A 73 -0.38 -13.39 1.15
CA ARG A 73 -1.70 -12.83 0.86
C ARG A 73 -1.68 -11.32 0.78
N ASN A 74 -1.04 -10.66 1.75
CA ASN A 74 -0.96 -9.20 1.79
C ASN A 74 -0.18 -8.68 0.58
N GLN A 75 0.97 -9.27 0.28
CA GLN A 75 1.80 -8.94 -0.87
C GLN A 75 1.04 -9.15 -2.19
N ALA A 76 0.25 -10.22 -2.31
CA ALA A 76 -0.59 -10.48 -3.48
C ALA A 76 -1.67 -9.41 -3.66
N GLY A 77 -2.35 -9.01 -2.58
CA GLY A 77 -3.32 -7.93 -2.60
C GLY A 77 -2.71 -6.59 -3.04
N GLU A 78 -1.57 -6.20 -2.44
CA GLU A 78 -0.84 -4.99 -2.84
C GLU A 78 -0.36 -5.06 -4.29
N THR A 79 0.12 -6.24 -4.73
CA THR A 79 0.52 -6.45 -6.12
C THR A 79 -0.65 -6.25 -7.06
N VAL A 80 -1.84 -6.79 -6.76
CA VAL A 80 -3.04 -6.58 -7.56
C VAL A 80 -3.39 -5.09 -7.65
N ALA A 81 -3.35 -4.35 -6.54
CA ALA A 81 -3.61 -2.91 -6.54
C ALA A 81 -2.62 -2.14 -7.43
N VAL A 82 -1.32 -2.42 -7.32
CA VAL A 82 -0.28 -1.83 -8.18
C VAL A 82 -0.50 -2.16 -9.66
N LEU A 83 -0.83 -3.42 -9.99
CA LEU A 83 -1.04 -3.82 -11.39
C LEU A 83 -2.20 -3.04 -12.02
N TYR A 84 -3.32 -2.89 -11.32
CA TYR A 84 -4.47 -2.15 -11.84
C TYR A 84 -4.26 -0.63 -11.87
N GLU A 85 -3.51 -0.07 -10.90
CA GLU A 85 -3.09 1.34 -10.94
C GLU A 85 -2.28 1.62 -12.22
N ILE A 86 -1.20 0.85 -12.44
CA ILE A 86 -0.36 0.97 -13.65
C ILE A 86 -1.19 0.73 -14.92
N ALA A 87 -2.11 -0.24 -14.90
CA ALA A 87 -2.96 -0.53 -16.06
C ALA A 87 -3.80 0.69 -16.48
N ARG A 88 -4.40 1.37 -15.49
CA ARG A 88 -5.24 2.55 -15.67
C ARG A 88 -4.41 3.77 -16.09
N GLU A 89 -3.17 3.88 -15.62
CA GLU A 89 -2.22 4.91 -16.07
C GLU A 89 -1.80 4.71 -17.54
N ILE A 90 -1.53 3.47 -17.96
CA ILE A 90 -1.14 3.15 -19.35
C ILE A 90 -2.33 3.29 -20.30
N ASN A 91 -3.50 2.83 -19.89
CA ASN A 91 -4.73 2.84 -20.68
C ASN A 91 -5.94 3.09 -19.78
N SER A 92 -6.53 4.27 -19.89
CA SER A 92 -7.70 4.66 -19.09
C SER A 92 -8.96 3.81 -19.36
N VAL A 93 -8.98 3.02 -20.44
CA VAL A 93 -10.06 2.09 -20.81
C VAL A 93 -9.64 0.63 -20.52
N PHE A 94 -8.69 0.41 -19.62
CA PHE A 94 -8.29 -0.94 -19.21
C PHE A 94 -9.49 -1.69 -18.60
N ALA A 95 -9.52 -3.01 -18.81
CA ALA A 95 -10.62 -3.85 -18.33
C ALA A 95 -10.75 -3.78 -16.80
N GLU A 96 -11.99 -3.63 -16.33
CA GLU A 96 -12.29 -3.66 -14.91
C GLU A 96 -11.89 -5.00 -14.27
N PRO A 97 -11.58 -5.02 -12.97
CA PRO A 97 -11.28 -6.25 -12.26
C PRO A 97 -12.45 -7.25 -12.38
N PRO A 98 -12.17 -8.55 -12.54
CA PRO A 98 -13.22 -9.56 -12.53
C PRO A 98 -14.03 -9.50 -11.23
N GLU A 99 -15.34 -9.71 -11.32
CA GLU A 99 -16.24 -9.71 -10.15
C GLU A 99 -15.78 -10.70 -9.08
N SER A 100 -15.23 -11.84 -9.48
CA SER A 100 -14.66 -12.84 -8.56
C SER A 100 -13.50 -12.30 -7.70
N LEU A 101 -12.68 -11.40 -8.25
CA LEU A 101 -11.62 -10.72 -7.51
C LEU A 101 -12.22 -9.75 -6.50
N LEU A 102 -13.22 -8.95 -6.88
CA LEU A 102 -13.89 -8.01 -5.98
C LEU A 102 -14.54 -8.72 -4.79
N ILE A 103 -15.26 -9.82 -5.05
CA ILE A 103 -15.86 -10.68 -4.02
C ILE A 103 -14.78 -11.23 -3.08
N THR A 104 -13.64 -11.65 -3.62
CA THR A 104 -12.52 -12.18 -2.82
C THR A 104 -11.93 -11.08 -1.92
N LEU A 105 -11.69 -9.88 -2.46
CA LEU A 105 -11.17 -8.74 -1.71
C LEU A 105 -12.14 -8.30 -0.61
N GLU A 106 -13.43 -8.19 -0.91
CA GLU A 106 -14.48 -7.85 0.06
C GLU A 106 -14.50 -8.85 1.21
N LYS A 107 -14.49 -10.15 0.88
CA LYS A 107 -14.45 -11.23 1.87
C LYS A 107 -13.23 -11.11 2.77
N LYS A 108 -12.03 -10.85 2.22
CA LYS A 108 -10.79 -10.67 3.02
C LYS A 108 -10.80 -9.39 3.85
N ALA A 109 -11.42 -8.32 3.36
CA ALA A 109 -11.58 -7.06 4.10
C ALA A 109 -12.46 -7.22 5.35
N ASN A 110 -13.44 -8.13 5.28
CA ASN A 110 -14.44 -8.38 6.33
C ASN A 110 -14.18 -9.65 7.19
N GLU A 111 -13.18 -10.46 6.84
CA GLU A 111 -12.94 -11.77 7.45
C GLU A 111 -12.62 -11.66 8.96
N SER A 112 -13.45 -12.21 9.84
CA SER A 112 -13.17 -12.22 11.28
C SER A 112 -12.43 -13.50 11.71
N ALA A 113 -11.10 -13.54 11.54
CA ALA A 113 -10.33 -14.69 12.02
C ALA A 113 -10.30 -14.72 13.56
N LYS A 114 -10.85 -15.75 14.22
CA LYS A 114 -10.82 -15.87 15.70
C LYS A 114 -9.43 -16.22 16.25
N TYR A 115 -8.56 -16.88 15.47
CA TYR A 115 -7.34 -17.55 15.97
C TYR A 115 -6.00 -16.81 15.81
N LYS A 116 -5.94 -15.62 15.18
CA LYS A 116 -4.68 -14.86 15.01
C LYS A 116 -4.41 -13.80 16.10
N GLY A 117 -3.21 -13.22 16.14
CA GLY A 117 -2.86 -12.10 17.02
C GLY A 117 -3.62 -10.80 16.69
N LYS A 118 -4.03 -10.03 17.71
CA LYS A 118 -4.89 -8.84 17.57
C LYS A 118 -4.28 -7.73 16.70
N LYS A 119 -2.95 -7.53 16.75
CA LYS A 119 -2.23 -6.50 15.99
C LYS A 119 -2.16 -6.84 14.50
N GLU A 120 -1.74 -8.06 14.19
CA GLU A 120 -1.59 -8.56 12.81
C GLU A 120 -2.92 -8.55 12.05
N LYS A 121 -4.02 -9.01 12.69
CA LYS A 121 -5.38 -8.91 12.13
C LYS A 121 -5.75 -7.49 11.74
N ARG A 122 -5.48 -6.52 12.63
CA ARG A 122 -5.87 -5.13 12.42
C ARG A 122 -5.16 -4.53 11.21
N VAL A 123 -3.88 -4.85 11.03
CA VAL A 123 -3.09 -4.40 9.88
C VAL A 123 -3.60 -5.07 8.60
N GLN A 124 -3.74 -6.39 8.59
CA GLN A 124 -4.24 -7.13 7.42
C GLN A 124 -5.61 -6.62 6.95
N HIS A 125 -6.57 -6.46 7.86
CA HIS A 125 -7.90 -5.97 7.47
C HIS A 125 -7.86 -4.50 7.02
N ALA A 126 -6.96 -3.69 7.56
CA ALA A 126 -6.80 -2.31 7.11
C ALA A 126 -6.28 -2.30 5.66
N THR A 127 -5.26 -3.10 5.36
CA THR A 127 -4.71 -3.24 4.01
C THR A 127 -5.76 -3.74 3.02
N PHE A 128 -6.47 -4.83 3.32
CA PHE A 128 -7.49 -5.36 2.40
C PHE A 128 -8.70 -4.43 2.22
N ARG A 129 -9.11 -3.68 3.25
CA ARG A 129 -10.13 -2.63 3.09
C ARG A 129 -9.66 -1.50 2.19
N GLU A 130 -8.42 -1.05 2.36
CA GLU A 130 -7.84 0.01 1.52
C GLU A 130 -7.72 -0.45 0.06
N ILE A 131 -7.26 -1.70 -0.17
CA ILE A 131 -7.23 -2.30 -1.51
C ILE A 131 -8.64 -2.40 -2.09
N TYR A 132 -9.62 -2.94 -1.35
CA TYR A 132 -10.98 -3.06 -1.84
C TYR A 132 -11.59 -1.69 -2.21
N ASN A 133 -11.44 -0.69 -1.35
CA ASN A 133 -11.90 0.68 -1.60
C ASN A 133 -11.17 1.33 -2.79
N SER A 134 -9.96 0.90 -3.13
CA SER A 134 -9.28 1.41 -4.34
C SER A 134 -9.99 1.00 -5.63
N PHE A 135 -10.62 -0.18 -5.63
CA PHE A 135 -11.38 -0.68 -6.77
C PHE A 135 -12.79 -0.12 -6.83
N GLU A 136 -13.48 -0.03 -5.69
CA GLU A 136 -14.86 0.46 -5.60
C GLU A 136 -14.97 1.98 -5.68
N GLU A 137 -14.12 2.71 -4.96
CA GLU A 137 -14.22 4.16 -4.77
C GLU A 137 -13.13 4.94 -5.54
N GLY A 138 -12.20 4.24 -6.19
CA GLY A 138 -11.07 4.86 -6.88
C GLY A 138 -10.06 5.53 -5.95
N THR A 139 -10.00 5.09 -4.68
CA THR A 139 -9.09 5.64 -3.68
C THR A 139 -7.67 5.08 -3.82
N SER A 140 -6.67 5.88 -3.48
CA SER A 140 -5.27 5.46 -3.41
C SER A 140 -4.75 5.61 -1.97
N PRO A 141 -3.68 4.90 -1.59
CA PRO A 141 -3.10 5.05 -0.28
C PRO A 141 -2.59 6.48 -0.09
N GLU A 142 -2.95 7.10 1.04
CA GLU A 142 -2.58 8.49 1.37
C GLU A 142 -1.98 8.55 2.78
N PHE A 143 -0.67 8.79 2.87
CA PHE A 143 0.02 9.01 4.15
C PHE A 143 1.36 9.73 4.02
N ASP A 144 1.74 10.42 5.09
CA ASP A 144 2.93 11.26 5.16
C ASP A 144 4.07 10.57 5.91
N ILE A 145 5.27 10.60 5.34
CA ILE A 145 6.51 10.19 6.02
C ILE A 145 7.36 11.43 6.25
N LYS A 146 7.50 11.80 7.52
CA LYS A 146 8.37 12.92 7.90
C LYS A 146 9.82 12.48 8.02
N PHE A 147 10.72 13.12 7.28
CA PHE A 147 12.16 12.87 7.36
C PHE A 147 12.93 14.19 7.54
N GLY A 148 13.34 14.49 8.78
CA GLY A 148 13.92 15.79 9.11
C GLY A 148 12.90 16.93 9.04
N ARG A 149 13.06 17.85 8.09
CA ARG A 149 12.19 19.02 7.88
C ARG A 149 11.18 18.81 6.75
N GLU A 150 11.46 17.88 5.85
CA GLU A 150 10.63 17.54 4.70
C GLU A 150 9.60 16.45 5.05
N ILE A 151 8.59 16.35 4.20
CA ILE A 151 7.53 15.34 4.26
C ILE A 151 7.47 14.69 2.88
N LEU A 152 7.56 13.36 2.85
CA LEU A 152 7.27 12.56 1.67
C LEU A 152 5.80 12.16 1.73
N GLU A 153 5.02 12.63 0.78
CA GLU A 153 3.62 12.27 0.59
C GLU A 153 3.53 11.01 -0.28
N ILE A 154 2.94 9.95 0.26
CA ILE A 154 2.64 8.73 -0.51
C ILE A 154 1.18 8.80 -0.91
N THR A 155 0.92 8.87 -2.21
CA THR A 155 -0.41 9.11 -2.79
C THR A 155 -0.83 8.04 -3.81
N SER A 156 0.01 7.02 -4.03
CA SER A 156 -0.24 5.94 -5.00
C SER A 156 0.26 4.59 -4.50
N TRP A 157 -0.28 3.51 -5.05
CA TRP A 157 0.16 2.14 -4.75
C TRP A 157 1.60 1.91 -5.20
N THR A 158 1.98 2.49 -6.33
CA THR A 158 3.34 2.41 -6.89
C THR A 158 4.34 3.18 -6.00
N SER A 159 3.99 4.37 -5.51
CA SER A 159 4.85 5.10 -4.57
C SER A 159 4.97 4.39 -3.21
N ARG A 160 3.89 3.79 -2.71
CA ARG A 160 3.93 2.91 -1.52
C ARG A 160 4.85 1.70 -1.74
N LEU A 161 4.76 1.03 -2.90
CA LEU A 161 5.62 -0.10 -3.26
C LEU A 161 7.10 0.31 -3.22
N TYR A 162 7.47 1.43 -3.84
CA TYR A 162 8.84 1.94 -3.82
C TYR A 162 9.30 2.25 -2.40
N TYR A 163 8.49 2.96 -1.63
CA TYR A 163 8.83 3.29 -0.25
C TYR A 163 9.06 2.04 0.60
N ASN A 164 8.17 1.06 0.54
CA ASN A 164 8.31 -0.19 1.29
C ASN A 164 9.57 -0.95 0.86
N THR A 165 9.87 -1.00 -0.44
CA THR A 165 11.07 -1.67 -0.95
C THR A 165 12.34 -1.01 -0.43
N PHE A 166 12.47 0.32 -0.57
CA PHE A 166 13.65 1.04 -0.10
C PHE A 166 13.76 1.06 1.42
N SER A 167 12.65 1.17 2.14
CA SER A 167 12.62 1.11 3.60
C SER A 167 13.13 -0.25 4.11
N ASN A 168 12.72 -1.35 3.47
CA ASN A 168 13.20 -2.68 3.82
C ASN A 168 14.69 -2.89 3.49
N LEU A 169 15.16 -2.33 2.37
CA LEU A 169 16.55 -2.44 1.93
C LEU A 169 17.52 -1.58 2.75
N LEU A 170 17.15 -0.33 3.01
CA LEU A 170 18.00 0.69 3.63
C LEU A 170 17.82 0.76 5.15
N ALA A 171 16.71 0.23 5.67
CA ALA A 171 16.35 0.21 7.08
C ALA A 171 16.57 1.58 7.76
N ALA A 172 17.44 1.65 8.77
CA ALA A 172 17.75 2.88 9.49
C ALA A 172 18.36 3.99 8.59
N GLY A 173 18.91 3.64 7.43
CA GLY A 173 19.48 4.57 6.44
C GLY A 173 18.45 5.25 5.54
N MET A 174 17.18 4.83 5.54
CA MET A 174 16.14 5.36 4.63
C MET A 174 16.03 6.90 4.69
N ASN A 175 16.02 7.47 5.90
CA ASN A 175 15.93 8.92 6.09
C ASN A 175 17.15 9.70 5.58
N VAL A 176 18.34 9.09 5.60
CA VAL A 176 19.56 9.72 5.08
C VAL A 176 19.51 9.72 3.55
N HIS A 177 19.12 8.59 2.96
CA HIS A 177 19.00 8.49 1.51
C HIS A 177 17.87 9.37 0.95
N LEU A 178 16.75 9.52 1.65
CA LEU A 178 15.70 10.46 1.21
C LEU A 178 16.20 11.91 1.13
N LYS A 179 17.18 12.28 1.96
CA LYS A 179 17.80 13.61 1.93
C LYS A 179 18.90 13.70 0.87
N GLU A 180 19.84 12.76 0.88
CA GLU A 180 21.12 12.94 0.20
C GLU A 180 21.20 12.22 -1.14
N ASN A 181 20.36 11.21 -1.39
CA ASN A 181 20.45 10.40 -2.60
C ASN A 181 19.58 10.99 -3.72
N GLY A 182 20.21 11.66 -4.68
CA GLY A 182 19.54 12.25 -5.83
C GLY A 182 18.70 11.26 -6.64
N PHE A 183 19.11 9.98 -6.73
CA PHE A 183 18.27 8.95 -7.37
C PHE A 183 16.99 8.71 -6.56
N LEU A 184 17.09 8.51 -5.24
CA LEU A 184 15.91 8.27 -4.41
C LEU A 184 14.98 9.48 -4.39
N ARG A 185 15.53 10.70 -4.39
CA ARG A 185 14.74 11.93 -4.52
C ARG A 185 14.00 11.99 -5.85
N SER A 186 14.67 11.64 -6.95
CA SER A 186 14.03 11.59 -8.28
C SER A 186 12.91 10.56 -8.36
N VAL A 187 13.06 9.39 -7.72
CA VAL A 187 12.03 8.34 -7.68
C VAL A 187 10.75 8.82 -7.00
N PHE A 188 10.88 9.65 -5.97
CA PHE A 188 9.75 10.20 -5.21
C PHE A 188 9.33 11.61 -5.65
N ASN A 189 9.91 12.14 -6.73
CA ASN A 189 9.70 13.52 -7.18
C ASN A 189 9.91 14.57 -6.06
N LEU A 190 10.91 14.34 -5.19
CA LEU A 190 11.32 15.32 -4.19
C LEU A 190 12.20 16.38 -4.87
N ASP A 191 12.01 17.65 -4.51
CA ASP A 191 12.80 18.78 -5.05
C ASP A 191 14.30 18.56 -4.82
N ASP A 192 15.18 19.16 -5.62
CA ASP A 192 16.62 19.07 -5.36
C ASP A 192 16.97 19.73 -4.01
N LEU A 193 18.04 19.24 -3.38
CA LEU A 193 18.53 19.76 -2.10
C LEU A 193 18.76 21.27 -2.19
N GLU A 194 17.86 22.06 -1.59
CA GLU A 194 18.16 23.47 -1.33
C GLU A 194 19.34 23.51 -0.36
N ILE A 195 20.48 23.99 -0.85
CA ILE A 195 21.76 24.16 -0.14
C ILE A 195 21.62 25.06 1.11
N ASP A 196 20.44 25.65 1.35
CA ASP A 196 20.18 26.66 2.37
C ASP A 196 19.78 26.11 3.76
N ASP A 197 19.81 24.78 3.95
CA ASP A 197 19.44 24.16 5.23
C ASP A 197 20.45 24.47 6.36
N MET A 198 21.59 25.08 6.03
CA MET A 198 22.52 25.66 7.01
C MET A 198 22.11 27.03 7.56
N GLN A 199 21.20 27.78 6.92
CA GLN A 199 20.90 29.16 7.35
C GLN A 199 19.43 29.49 7.62
N GLN A 200 18.45 28.66 7.22
CA GLN A 200 17.05 29.02 7.46
C GLN A 200 16.41 28.43 8.73
N SER A 201 16.13 29.37 9.66
CA SER A 201 14.98 29.49 10.57
C SER A 201 14.72 28.39 11.61
N LYS A 202 15.26 28.60 12.82
CA LYS A 202 14.66 28.07 14.05
C LYS A 202 13.31 28.76 14.27
N SER A 203 12.21 28.17 13.79
CA SER A 203 10.87 28.66 14.15
C SER A 203 10.74 28.77 15.67
N ASN A 204 10.31 29.93 16.15
CA ASN A 204 10.34 30.27 17.56
C ASN A 204 9.47 29.26 18.34
N ARG A 205 9.97 28.73 19.46
CA ARG A 205 9.27 27.70 20.26
C ARG A 205 7.84 28.11 20.61
N PHE A 206 7.64 29.41 20.82
CA PHE A 206 6.34 30.01 21.11
C PHE A 206 5.34 29.88 19.95
N GLU A 207 5.79 30.13 18.73
CA GLU A 207 4.97 30.09 17.53
C GLU A 207 4.50 28.65 17.22
N ARG A 208 5.41 27.67 17.37
CA ARG A 208 5.06 26.25 17.31
C ARG A 208 4.03 25.84 18.36
N HIS A 209 4.13 26.39 19.57
CA HIS A 209 3.16 26.13 20.63
C HIS A 209 1.79 26.74 20.29
N LEU A 210 1.76 27.97 19.77
CA LEU A 210 0.53 28.65 19.37
C LEU A 210 -0.18 27.90 18.22
N ALA A 211 0.56 27.48 17.20
CA ALA A 211 0.05 26.70 16.08
C ALA A 211 -0.55 25.36 16.55
N LYS A 212 0.16 24.64 17.44
CA LYS A 212 -0.38 23.40 18.05
C LYS A 212 -1.65 23.65 18.86
N LYS A 213 -1.71 24.74 19.63
CA LYS A 213 -2.88 25.10 20.43
C LYS A 213 -4.08 25.46 19.56
N ALA A 214 -3.85 26.17 18.46
CA ALA A 214 -4.88 26.50 17.47
C ALA A 214 -5.41 25.23 16.79
N ALA A 215 -4.52 24.35 16.29
CA ALA A 215 -4.91 23.08 15.68
C ALA A 215 -5.69 22.17 16.64
N PHE A 216 -5.28 22.09 17.91
CA PHE A 216 -6.00 21.34 18.93
C PHE A 216 -7.41 21.90 19.19
N LYS A 217 -7.56 23.23 19.22
CA LYS A 217 -8.86 23.89 19.38
C LYS A 217 -9.79 23.57 18.21
N VAL A 218 -9.30 23.67 16.97
CA VAL A 218 -10.07 23.34 15.75
C VAL A 218 -10.48 21.87 15.76
N ARG A 219 -9.55 20.94 16.04
CA ARG A 219 -9.85 19.50 16.14
C ARG A 219 -10.90 19.21 17.21
N THR A 220 -10.79 19.85 18.37
CA THR A 220 -11.76 19.68 19.46
C THR A 220 -13.15 20.16 19.06
N GLN A 221 -13.25 21.28 18.34
CA GLN A 221 -14.54 21.80 17.84
C GLN A 221 -15.16 20.87 16.78
N ALA A 222 -14.37 20.40 15.81
CA ALA A 222 -14.83 19.45 14.81
C ALA A 222 -15.33 18.14 15.42
N LEU A 223 -14.59 17.60 16.41
CA LEU A 223 -14.98 16.40 17.16
C LEU A 223 -16.24 16.61 18.01
N LYS A 224 -16.44 17.78 18.60
CA LYS A 224 -17.68 18.11 19.32
C LYS A 224 -18.90 18.08 18.39
N LYS A 225 -18.77 18.61 17.17
CA LYS A 225 -19.86 18.60 16.17
C LYS A 225 -20.21 17.19 15.71
N THR A 226 -19.20 16.35 15.43
CA THR A 226 -19.44 14.94 15.05
C THR A 226 -20.02 14.12 16.21
N ARG A 227 -19.58 14.34 17.44
CA ARG A 227 -20.16 13.69 18.63
C ARG A 227 -21.60 14.11 18.89
N ALA A 228 -21.91 15.41 18.75
CA ALA A 228 -23.28 15.91 18.88
C ALA A 228 -24.20 15.31 17.79
N ASN A 229 -23.76 15.27 16.53
CA ASN A 229 -24.51 14.65 15.44
C ASN A 229 -24.77 13.15 15.68
N LYS A 230 -23.82 12.43 16.26
CA LYS A 230 -23.98 11.02 16.61
C LYS A 230 -24.98 10.83 17.76
N ALA A 231 -24.95 11.69 18.78
CA ALA A 231 -25.90 11.67 19.89
C ALA A 231 -27.34 12.00 19.42
N ILE A 232 -27.48 12.95 18.50
CA ILE A 232 -28.77 13.30 17.88
C ILE A 232 -29.31 12.13 17.05
N ARG A 233 -28.49 11.50 16.19
CA ARG A 233 -28.92 10.32 15.41
C ARG A 233 -29.40 9.16 16.30
N SER A 234 -28.72 8.91 17.41
CA SER A 234 -29.11 7.89 18.39
C SER A 234 -30.44 8.18 19.11
N GLN A 235 -30.94 9.42 19.09
CA GLN A 235 -32.25 9.79 19.67
C GLN A 235 -33.42 9.62 18.69
N TYR A 236 -33.13 9.36 17.42
CA TYR A 236 -34.13 9.15 16.35
C TYR A 236 -34.11 7.72 15.78
N GLU A 237 -33.27 6.83 16.34
CA GLU A 237 -33.16 5.40 15.99
C GLU A 237 -33.79 4.46 17.04
N ASP A 238 -34.49 5.01 18.04
CA ASP A 238 -35.42 4.30 18.95
C ASP A 238 -36.88 4.60 18.54
#